data_AF-A0A842PDB8-F1
#
_entry.id   AF-A0A842PDB8-F1
#
_cell.length_a   1.000
_cell.length_b   1.000
_cell.length_c   1.000
_cell.angle_alpha   90.00
_cell.angle_beta   90.00
_cell.angle_gamma   90.00
#
_symmetry.space_group_name_H-M   'P 1'
#
loop_
_entity.id
_entity.type
_entity.pdbx_description
1 polymer ?
#
loop_
_entity_poly.entity_id
_entity_poly.type
_entity_poly.pdbx_seq_one_letter_code
_entity_poly.pdbx_strand_id
1 'polypeptide(L)' 'DKLGIALTLAQVGIVKYELKRYREAISALSRAASIFEELESPYLELVMEDLGLIKEEIGEEKFNEIVRELNENE' A
#
# COMPACT_ATOMS: atom_id res chain seq x y z
N ASP A 1 -12.68 13.16 7.25
CA ASP A 1 -11.59 13.80 6.49
C ASP A 1 -10.84 12.72 5.73
N LYS A 2 -10.65 12.87 4.41
CA LYS A 2 -9.99 11.87 3.56
C LYS A 2 -8.51 11.72 3.90
N LEU A 3 -7.85 12.82 4.26
CA LEU A 3 -6.44 12.82 4.62
C LEU A 3 -6.17 11.93 5.85
N GLY A 4 -6.97 12.09 6.90
CA GLY A 4 -6.87 11.23 8.09
C GLY A 4 -7.09 9.74 7.82
N ILE A 5 -7.99 9.39 6.88
CA ILE A 5 -8.22 8.01 6.46
C ILE A 5 -6.97 7.47 5.76
N ALA A 6 -6.40 8.21 4.81
CA ALA A 6 -5.21 7.82 4.08
C ALA A 6 -4.00 7.62 5.00
N LEU A 7 -3.77 8.54 5.95
CA LEU A 7 -2.72 8.41 6.95
C LEU A 7 -2.90 7.15 7.81
N THR A 8 -4.13 6.86 8.23
CA THR A 8 -4.42 5.66 9.01
C THR A 8 -4.17 4.38 8.20
N LEU A 9 -4.60 4.36 6.93
CA LEU A 9 -4.36 3.23 6.03
C LEU A 9 -2.87 3.01 5.79
N ALA A 10 -2.09 4.07 5.57
CA ALA A 10 -0.64 3.98 5.41
C ALA A 10 0.02 3.35 6.65
N GLN A 11 -0.34 3.83 7.85
CA GLN A 11 0.19 3.27 9.10
C GLN A 11 -0.22 1.81 9.32
N VAL A 12 -1.46 1.44 8.99
CA VAL A 12 -1.89 0.03 9.02
C VAL A 12 -1.07 -0.79 8.03
N GLY A 13 -0.82 -0.27 6.83
CA GLY A 13 0.03 -0.89 5.82
C GLY A 13 1.42 -1.22 6.35
N ILE A 14 2.08 -0.24 6.97
CA ILE A 14 3.40 -0.40 7.59
C ILE A 14 3.38 -1.47 8.69
N VAL A 15 2.40 -1.42 9.61
CA VAL A 15 2.28 -2.45 10.67
C VAL A 15 2.08 -3.85 10.07
N LYS A 16 1.30 -3.98 8.99
CA LYS A 16 1.11 -5.27 8.31
C LYS A 16 2.37 -5.74 7.61
N TYR A 17 3.14 -4.81 7.05
CA TYR A 17 4.43 -5.09 6.45
C TYR A 17 5.41 -5.65 7.50
N GLU A 18 5.55 -5.00 8.66
CA GLU A 18 6.41 -5.50 9.74
C GLU A 18 5.99 -6.89 10.25
N LEU A 19 4.69 -7.18 10.22
CA LEU A 19 4.14 -8.51 10.56
C LEU A 19 4.28 -9.54 9.42
N LYS A 20 4.94 -9.19 8.30
CA LYS A 20 5.08 -9.99 7.08
C LYS A 20 3.75 -10.41 6.45
N ARG A 21 2.70 -9.63 6.71
CA ARG A 21 1.36 -9.79 6.14
C ARG A 21 1.26 -8.99 4.84
N TYR A 22 2.12 -9.34 3.87
CA TYR A 22 2.35 -8.52 2.67
C TYR A 22 1.09 -8.22 1.86
N ARG A 23 0.17 -9.19 1.73
CA ARG A 23 -1.11 -8.97 1.04
C ARG A 23 -1.96 -7.86 1.67
N GLU A 24 -2.05 -7.86 3.00
CA GLU A 24 -2.78 -6.82 3.73
C GLU A 24 -2.05 -5.48 3.72
N ALA A 25 -0.71 -5.52 3.76
CA ALA A 25 0.12 -4.33 3.63
C ALA A 25 -0.11 -3.64 2.28
N ILE A 26 0.02 -4.40 1.19
CA ILE A 26 -0.20 -3.92 -0.19
C ILE A 26 -1.61 -3.37 -0.35
N SER A 27 -2.63 -4.07 0.15
CA SER A 27 -4.02 -3.59 0.08
C SER A 27 -4.21 -2.25 0.82
N ALA A 28 -3.69 -2.12 2.04
CA ALA A 28 -3.83 -0.90 2.83
C ALA A 28 -3.05 0.28 2.21
N LEU A 29 -1.82 0.03 1.75
CA LEU A 29 -0.96 1.04 1.12
C LEU A 29 -1.53 1.48 -0.23
N SER A 30 -2.00 0.57 -1.09
CA SER A 30 -2.62 0.93 -2.37
C SER A 30 -3.85 1.82 -2.17
N ARG A 31 -4.69 1.52 -1.18
CA ARG A 31 -5.85 2.36 -0.85
C ARG A 31 -5.44 3.73 -0.30
N ALA A 32 -4.36 3.79 0.50
CA ALA A 32 -3.81 5.07 0.95
C ALA A 32 -3.28 5.88 -0.24
N ALA A 33 -2.55 5.24 -1.16
CA ALA A 33 -2.01 5.86 -2.37
C ALA A 33 -3.11 6.48 -3.23
N SER A 34 -4.21 5.75 -3.51
CA SER A 34 -5.34 6.30 -4.28
C SER A 34 -5.94 7.55 -3.65
N ILE A 35 -6.07 7.59 -2.31
CA ILE A 35 -6.59 8.79 -1.63
C ILE A 35 -5.57 9.92 -1.65
N PHE A 36 -4.28 9.64 -1.46
CA PHE A 36 -3.23 10.66 -1.55
C PHE A 36 -3.10 11.25 -2.97
N GLU A 37 -3.28 10.43 -4.00
CA GLU A 37 -3.35 10.87 -5.39
C GLU A 37 -4.55 11.79 -5.64
N GLU A 38 -5.76 11.41 -5.18
CA GLU A 38 -6.96 12.27 -5.25
C GLU A 38 -6.78 13.62 -4.54
N LEU A 39 -5.95 13.67 -3.49
CA LEU A 39 -5.70 14.86 -2.68
C LEU A 39 -4.47 15.66 -3.13
N GLU A 40 -3.78 15.24 -4.20
CA GLU A 40 -2.47 15.79 -4.61
C GLU A 40 -1.47 15.90 -3.44
N SER A 41 -1.51 14.89 -2.56
CA SER A 41 -0.78 14.91 -1.30
C SER A 41 0.68 14.49 -1.50
N PRO A 42 1.65 15.17 -0.85
CA PRO A 42 3.06 14.77 -0.91
C PRO A 42 3.31 13.40 -0.24
N TYR A 43 2.38 12.92 0.59
CA TYR A 43 2.47 11.59 1.20
C TYR A 43 2.33 10.44 0.19
N LEU A 44 1.89 10.71 -1.05
CA LEU A 44 1.86 9.72 -2.12
C LEU A 44 3.26 9.12 -2.35
N GLU A 45 4.31 9.95 -2.36
CA GLU A 45 5.68 9.50 -2.61
C GLU A 45 6.16 8.52 -1.53
N LEU A 46 5.84 8.78 -0.26
CA LEU A 46 6.19 7.89 0.85
C LEU A 46 5.50 6.54 0.74
N VAL A 47 4.21 6.52 0.41
CA VAL A 47 3.46 5.25 0.24
C VAL A 47 3.98 4.44 -0.94
N MET A 48 4.41 5.12 -2.01
CA MET A 48 5.03 4.44 -3.16
C MET A 48 6.40 3.85 -2.80
N GLU A 49 7.18 4.51 -1.95
CA GLU A 49 8.42 3.96 -1.38
C GLU A 49 8.13 2.71 -0.53
N ASP A 50 7.14 2.76 0.36
CA ASP A 50 6.74 1.61 1.19
C ASP A 50 6.33 0.40 0.34
N LEU A 51 5.56 0.62 -0.74
CA LEU A 51 5.21 -0.43 -1.70
C LEU A 51 6.45 -0.97 -2.44
N GLY A 52 7.41 -0.09 -2.75
CA GLY A 52 8.70 -0.45 -3.33
C GLY A 52 9.50 -1.38 -2.43
N LEU A 53 9.59 -1.06 -1.13
CA LEU A 53 10.27 -1.90 -0.14
C LEU A 53 9.64 -3.29 -0.03
N ILE A 54 8.30 -3.36 -0.03
CA ILE A 54 7.60 -4.65 -0.04
C ILE A 54 7.95 -5.44 -1.31
N LYS A 55 7.94 -4.79 -2.48
CA LYS A 55 8.27 -5.41 -3.76
C LYS A 55 9.71 -5.94 -3.77
N GLU A 56 10.65 -5.20 -3.21
CA GLU A 56 12.05 -5.64 -3.07
C GLU A 56 12.18 -6.85 -2.14
N GLU A 57 11.43 -6.88 -1.03
CA GLU A 57 11.51 -7.97 -0.05
C GLU A 57 10.90 -9.29 -0.54
N ILE A 58 9.73 -9.23 -1.20
CA ILE A 58 9.01 -10.45 -1.64
C ILE A 58 9.28 -10.83 -3.09
N GLY A 59 9.93 -9.95 -3.84
CA GLY A 59 10.19 -10.08 -5.27
C GLY A 59 9.03 -9.60 -6.14
N GLU A 60 9.38 -9.13 -7.34
CA GLU A 60 8.44 -8.55 -8.31
C GLU A 60 7.33 -9.51 -8.73
N GLU A 61 7.63 -10.79 -8.95
CA GLU A 61 6.65 -11.79 -9.36
C GLU A 61 5.55 -11.95 -8.29
N LYS A 62 5.95 -12.15 -7.03
CA LYS A 62 5.01 -12.32 -5.91
C LYS A 62 4.21 -11.05 -5.64
N PHE A 63 4.85 -9.89 -5.76
CA PHE A 63 4.17 -8.61 -5.62
C PHE A 63 3.08 -8.44 -6.68
N ASN A 64 3.42 -8.68 -7.96
CA ASN A 64 2.47 -8.55 -9.07
C ASN A 64 1.32 -9.56 -8.99
N GLU A 65 1.59 -10.79 -8.51
CA GLU A 65 0.56 -11.78 -8.21
C GLU A 65 -0.43 -11.23 -7.18
N ILE A 66 0.06 -10.75 -6.03
CA ILE A 66 -0.80 -10.20 -4.96
C ILE A 66 -1.62 -9.01 -5.48
N VAL A 67 -1.00 -8.08 -6.21
CA VAL A 67 -1.70 -6.92 -6.77
C VAL A 67 -2.79 -7.35 -7.74
N ARG A 68 -2.52 -8.31 -8.63
CA ARG A 68 -3.53 -8.85 -9.54
C ARG A 68 -4.69 -9.47 -8.78
N GLU A 69 -4.39 -10.33 -7.81
CA GLU A 69 -5.44 -10.97 -7.01
C GLU A 69 -6.26 -9.95 -6.19
N LEU A 70 -5.68 -8.82 -5.77
CA LEU A 70 -6.44 -7.76 -5.09
C LEU A 70 -7.40 -7.05 -6.06
N ASN A 71 -6.95 -6.77 -7.29
CA ASN A 71 -7.77 -6.12 -8.32
C ASN A 71 -8.89 -7.00 -8.88
N GLU A 72 -8.76 -8.33 -8.80
CA GLU A 72 -9.80 -9.29 -9.24
C GLU A 72 -10.89 -9.52 -8.18
N ASN A 73 -10.67 -9.09 -6.93
CA ASN A 73 -11.56 -9.32 -5.79
C ASN A 73 -12.31 -8.04 -5.31
N GLU A 74 -12.17 -6.92 -6.03
CA GLU A 74 -12.95 -5.67 -5.85
C GLU A 74 -14.06 -5.54 -6.90
#